data_AF-A0A2G2P2W0-F1
#
_entry.id   AF-A0A2G2P2W0-F1
#
_cell.length_a   1.000
_cell.length_b   1.000
_cell.length_c   1.000
_cell.angle_alpha   90.00
_cell.angle_beta   90.00
_cell.angle_gamma   90.00
#
_symmetry.space_group_name_H-M   'P 1'
#
loop_
_entity.id
_entity.type
_entity.pdbx_description
1 polymer ?
#
loop_
_entity_poly.entity_id
_entity_poly.type
_entity_poly.pdbx_seq_one_letter_code
_entity_poly.pdbx_strand_id
1 'polypeptide(L)'
;MTTNSGLIAVDKYIFGEADSPDYQYHIKDIQNSPADKHIRDLCANCHLGAEKKEYGEITQLSRGGGCNACHLNYSEEAKTDLVTYLSSEKKELPKFHPSTDIFVKNVHCFGCHSRSSRISTNYEGWQETSLNENDVINKVGYKVFEDKRVYKYIEEDVHHTKGLLCIDCHSSHEVMGNGKKYAHEEQAVSLQCSDCHFKEEPRTIPYDSLDIESLLVFLHRDYTHADKSILVVEKDKHPLVNTFVDSVGNAFLIGKKDGNLHELKPQSEICSRDNAHKNVSCATCHSSWTSRCIGCHNEFDKDEPRAFDLLDKKYGKGQWKEYVAEFSSSLPAMGVRENNEGKYIEPAIPGMILTIDKGSYTGKEIGEDVSFHRLYAPNSPHTTTKSVRDCKSCHSNSASLGYGTGDLVYEITNGIGKWTFNSEYALNPNDDLPEDAWIPFLKATEKGIVNSTRLDFRPFLVKEQQELLLIGACLQCHDDNSKIMQQSLVDGIKPLLKKLNKNCILPTWN
;
A
#
# COMPACT_ATOMS: atom_id res chain seq x y z
N MET A 1 -4.92 11.88 6.01
CA MET A 1 -4.43 12.76 4.94
C MET A 1 -4.27 14.24 5.34
N THR A 2 -5.15 14.87 6.13
CA THR A 2 -4.98 16.29 6.50
C THR A 2 -3.75 16.57 7.36
N THR A 3 -3.46 15.68 8.30
CA THR A 3 -2.38 15.87 9.28
C THR A 3 -1.04 15.31 8.83
N ASN A 4 -1.00 14.36 7.89
CA ASN A 4 0.16 13.51 7.57
C ASN A 4 0.86 12.90 8.81
N SER A 5 0.09 12.63 9.86
CA SER A 5 0.62 12.24 11.17
C SER A 5 1.56 11.03 11.12
N GLY A 6 1.12 9.91 10.53
CA GLY A 6 1.94 8.69 10.49
C GLY A 6 3.27 8.87 9.74
N LEU A 7 3.28 9.70 8.69
CA LEU A 7 4.50 10.01 7.96
C LEU A 7 5.48 10.82 8.83
N ILE A 8 4.99 11.85 9.52
CA ILE A 8 5.81 12.68 10.43
C ILE A 8 6.29 11.85 11.63
N ALA A 9 5.45 10.95 12.15
CA ALA A 9 5.77 10.14 13.32
C ALA A 9 6.89 9.14 13.03
N VAL A 10 6.81 8.43 11.90
CA VAL A 10 7.85 7.51 11.47
C VAL A 10 9.14 8.27 11.17
N ASP A 11 9.05 9.43 10.52
CA ASP A 11 10.23 10.25 10.20
C ASP A 11 10.94 10.77 11.47
N LYS A 12 10.20 11.37 12.41
CA LYS A 12 10.77 11.80 13.69
C LYS A 12 11.39 10.64 14.47
N TYR A 13 10.81 9.44 14.38
CA TYR A 13 11.36 8.25 15.00
C TYR A 13 12.74 7.87 14.41
N ILE A 14 12.88 7.79 13.07
CA ILE A 14 14.16 7.44 12.44
C ILE A 14 15.23 8.52 12.63
N PHE A 15 14.84 9.79 12.76
CA PHE A 15 15.78 10.87 13.09
C PHE A 15 16.16 10.91 14.58
N GLY A 16 15.52 10.10 15.43
CA GLY A 16 15.74 10.09 16.88
C GLY A 16 15.12 11.28 17.62
N GLU A 17 14.18 11.98 17.00
CA GLU A 17 13.40 13.08 17.57
C GLU A 17 12.13 12.62 18.30
N ALA A 18 11.77 11.35 18.13
CA ALA A 18 10.69 10.66 18.83
C ALA A 18 11.13 9.24 19.23
N ASP A 19 10.62 8.74 20.35
CA ASP A 19 10.87 7.37 20.84
C ASP A 19 9.82 6.35 20.34
N SER A 20 8.80 6.81 19.60
CA SER A 20 7.77 5.97 19.02
C SER A 20 7.35 6.44 17.62
N PRO A 21 7.15 5.52 16.65
CA PRO A 21 6.61 5.85 15.33
C PRO A 21 5.09 6.05 15.32
N ASP A 22 4.40 5.92 16.48
CA ASP A 22 2.93 5.95 16.58
C ASP A 22 2.39 7.25 17.21
N TYR A 23 3.24 8.26 17.40
CA TYR A 23 2.80 9.55 17.91
C TYR A 23 1.91 10.34 16.93
N GLN A 24 1.16 11.28 17.50
CA GLN A 24 0.28 12.15 16.73
C GLN A 24 0.91 13.51 16.47
N TYR A 25 0.97 13.89 15.20
CA TYR A 25 1.49 15.17 14.74
C TYR A 25 0.53 15.80 13.73
N HIS A 26 0.79 17.06 13.42
CA HIS A 26 0.15 17.74 12.32
C HIS A 26 1.21 18.43 11.45
N ILE A 27 1.11 18.22 10.14
CA ILE A 27 2.02 18.80 9.14
C ILE A 27 2.16 20.33 9.20
N LYS A 28 1.20 21.05 9.79
CA LYS A 28 1.28 22.51 9.90
C LYS A 28 2.16 22.96 11.07
N ASP A 29 2.41 22.06 12.01
CA ASP A 29 3.13 22.35 13.26
C ASP A 29 4.62 21.98 13.17
N ILE A 30 5.04 21.35 12.05
CA ILE A 30 6.45 20.99 11.81
C ILE A 30 7.28 22.25 11.55
N GLN A 31 8.52 22.27 12.03
CA GLN A 31 9.41 23.42 11.95
C GLN A 31 10.64 23.12 11.07
N ASN A 32 11.85 23.22 11.61
CA ASN A 32 13.11 22.99 10.87
C ASN A 32 14.09 22.15 11.71
N SER A 33 13.57 21.26 12.54
CA SER A 33 14.38 20.14 13.03
C SER A 33 14.88 19.29 11.85
N PRO A 34 15.94 18.47 11.99
CA PRO A 34 16.39 17.58 10.93
C PRO A 34 15.25 16.80 10.26
N ALA A 35 14.38 16.17 11.05
CA ALA A 35 13.22 15.43 10.56
C ALA A 35 12.19 16.35 9.88
N ASP A 36 11.79 17.44 10.55
CA ASP A 36 10.80 18.36 9.95
C ASP A 36 11.28 18.93 8.61
N LYS A 37 12.58 19.24 8.51
CA LYS A 37 13.17 19.76 7.28
C LYS A 37 13.23 18.66 6.21
N HIS A 38 13.50 17.41 6.56
CA HIS A 38 13.40 16.26 5.64
C HIS A 38 11.99 16.14 5.06
N ILE A 39 10.98 16.17 5.92
CA ILE A 39 9.57 16.19 5.48
C ILE A 39 9.26 17.40 4.60
N ARG A 40 9.73 18.60 4.95
CA ARG A 40 9.52 19.82 4.16
C ARG A 40 10.20 19.76 2.80
N ASP A 41 11.31 19.03 2.66
CA ASP A 41 12.04 18.93 1.40
C ASP A 41 11.53 17.84 0.48
N LEU A 42 11.04 16.73 1.04
CA LEU A 42 10.75 15.51 0.27
C LEU A 42 9.28 15.08 0.29
N CYS A 43 8.51 15.42 1.34
CA CYS A 43 7.23 14.76 1.60
C CYS A 43 6.02 15.69 1.80
N ALA A 44 6.21 16.96 2.19
CA ALA A 44 5.14 17.87 2.62
C ALA A 44 4.25 18.40 1.47
N ASN A 45 4.30 17.79 0.28
CA ASN A 45 3.54 18.26 -0.88
C ASN A 45 2.08 17.76 -0.91
N CYS A 46 1.78 16.64 -0.24
CA CYS A 46 0.59 15.83 -0.47
C CYS A 46 -0.39 15.80 0.73
N HIS A 47 -0.58 16.91 1.43
CA HIS A 47 -1.55 17.01 2.54
C HIS A 47 -2.80 17.80 2.14
N LEU A 48 -3.98 17.41 2.63
CA LEU A 48 -5.24 18.08 2.27
C LEU A 48 -5.36 19.53 2.77
N GLY A 49 -4.47 19.96 3.68
CA GLY A 49 -4.40 21.36 4.11
C GLY A 49 -3.65 22.29 3.14
N ALA A 50 -3.06 21.77 2.06
CA ALA A 50 -2.29 22.57 1.12
C ALA A 50 -3.20 23.50 0.32
N GLU A 51 -2.85 24.78 0.18
CA GLU A 51 -3.65 25.72 -0.62
C GLU A 51 -3.39 25.55 -2.13
N LYS A 52 -4.46 25.45 -2.92
CA LYS A 52 -4.36 25.57 -4.38
C LYS A 52 -4.34 27.05 -4.79
N LYS A 53 -3.16 27.55 -5.13
CA LYS A 53 -2.94 28.96 -5.54
C LYS A 53 -3.04 29.19 -7.04
N GLU A 54 -2.89 28.12 -7.83
CA GLU A 54 -2.91 28.19 -9.30
C GLU A 54 -4.25 27.68 -9.84
N TYR A 55 -4.81 28.40 -10.81
CA TYR A 55 -5.98 27.96 -11.56
C TYR A 55 -5.65 26.74 -12.43
N GLY A 56 -6.64 25.90 -12.68
CA GLY A 56 -6.50 24.72 -13.53
C GLY A 56 -6.99 23.45 -12.85
N GLU A 57 -7.15 22.42 -13.67
CA GLU A 57 -7.64 21.13 -13.22
C GLU A 57 -6.68 20.42 -12.27
N ILE A 58 -7.18 19.36 -11.65
CA ILE A 58 -6.34 18.45 -10.87
C ILE A 58 -5.56 17.56 -11.84
N THR A 59 -4.25 17.56 -11.69
CA THR A 59 -3.32 16.71 -12.44
C THR A 59 -2.34 16.04 -11.49
N GLN A 60 -1.36 15.31 -12.01
CA GLN A 60 -0.29 14.75 -11.19
C GLN A 60 0.54 15.85 -10.51
N LEU A 61 0.77 16.99 -11.17
CA LEU A 61 1.54 18.10 -10.63
C LEU A 61 0.66 19.18 -9.99
N SER A 62 -0.56 19.38 -10.49
CA SER A 62 -1.53 20.33 -9.95
C SER A 62 -2.48 19.63 -8.97
N ARG A 63 -2.28 19.86 -7.67
CA ARG A 63 -3.14 19.31 -6.61
C ARG A 63 -4.11 20.39 -6.10
N GLY A 64 -5.19 19.94 -5.49
CA GLY A 64 -6.14 20.80 -4.78
C GLY A 64 -5.85 20.86 -3.29
N GLY A 65 -6.64 21.69 -2.61
CA GLY A 65 -6.65 21.87 -1.16
C GLY A 65 -8.05 21.75 -0.61
N GLY A 66 -8.19 21.15 0.57
CA GLY A 66 -9.49 20.89 1.20
C GLY A 66 -10.45 20.21 0.22
N CYS A 67 -11.64 20.79 0.05
CA CYS A 67 -12.67 20.28 -0.87
C CYS A 67 -12.17 20.20 -2.32
N ASN A 68 -11.35 21.17 -2.76
CA ASN A 68 -10.87 21.25 -4.15
C ASN A 68 -9.88 20.14 -4.50
N ALA A 69 -9.31 19.44 -3.50
CA ALA A 69 -8.44 18.29 -3.77
C ALA A 69 -9.19 17.14 -4.46
N CYS A 70 -10.48 17.00 -4.16
CA CYS A 70 -11.29 15.88 -4.64
C CYS A 70 -12.47 16.30 -5.51
N HIS A 71 -13.03 17.49 -5.26
CA HIS A 71 -14.30 17.89 -5.86
C HIS A 71 -14.17 18.87 -7.03
N LEU A 72 -12.95 19.33 -7.35
CA LEU A 72 -12.72 20.31 -8.41
C LEU A 72 -12.68 19.64 -9.79
N ASN A 73 -13.77 19.77 -10.54
CA ASN A 73 -13.92 19.19 -11.87
C ASN A 73 -13.98 20.27 -12.95
N TYR A 74 -13.20 20.10 -14.02
CA TYR A 74 -13.19 21.00 -15.17
C TYR A 74 -13.89 20.33 -16.35
N SER A 75 -14.95 20.96 -16.88
CA SER A 75 -15.50 20.60 -18.20
C SER A 75 -14.59 21.10 -19.32
N GLU A 76 -14.76 20.58 -20.54
CA GLU A 76 -13.96 21.02 -21.69
C GLU A 76 -14.15 22.52 -22.01
N GLU A 77 -15.36 23.04 -21.80
CA GLU A 77 -15.66 24.47 -21.92
C GLU A 77 -14.94 25.29 -20.83
N ALA A 78 -14.96 24.83 -19.57
CA ALA A 78 -14.26 25.51 -18.48
C ALA A 78 -12.74 25.51 -18.70
N LYS A 79 -12.17 24.45 -19.29
CA LYS A 79 -10.75 24.42 -19.69
C LYS A 79 -10.44 25.44 -20.78
N THR A 80 -11.28 25.47 -21.81
CA THR A 80 -11.11 26.38 -22.95
C THR A 80 -11.22 27.85 -22.50
N ASP A 81 -12.22 28.15 -21.66
CA ASP A 81 -12.40 29.49 -21.10
C ASP A 81 -11.24 29.89 -20.19
N LEU A 82 -10.69 28.96 -19.39
CA LEU A 82 -9.52 29.24 -18.59
C LEU A 82 -8.30 29.63 -19.45
N VAL A 83 -8.07 28.92 -20.56
CA VAL A 83 -6.99 29.26 -21.51
C VAL A 83 -7.18 30.65 -22.10
N THR A 84 -8.41 30.99 -22.49
CA THR A 84 -8.76 32.32 -23.02
C THR A 84 -8.60 33.42 -21.97
N TYR A 85 -9.06 33.17 -20.74
CA TYR A 85 -8.91 34.09 -19.61
C TYR A 85 -7.44 34.37 -19.28
N LEU A 86 -6.60 33.33 -19.26
CA LEU A 86 -5.18 33.49 -18.98
C LEU A 86 -4.43 34.19 -20.12
N SER A 87 -4.73 33.85 -21.38
CA SER A 87 -4.07 34.44 -22.55
C SER A 87 -4.47 35.89 -22.81
N SER A 88 -5.66 36.32 -22.37
CA SER A 88 -6.13 37.71 -22.43
C SER A 88 -5.64 38.59 -21.26
N GLU A 89 -4.66 38.12 -20.47
CA GLU A 89 -4.23 38.79 -19.23
C GLU A 89 -5.40 39.05 -18.27
N LYS A 90 -6.33 38.10 -18.17
CA LYS A 90 -7.52 38.15 -17.31
C LYS A 90 -8.57 39.19 -17.71
N LYS A 91 -8.60 39.61 -18.99
CA LYS A 91 -9.57 40.58 -19.51
C LYS A 91 -10.83 39.92 -20.05
N GLU A 92 -10.70 38.76 -20.70
CA GLU A 92 -11.83 37.98 -21.19
C GLU A 92 -12.31 37.02 -20.11
N LEU A 93 -13.42 37.36 -19.45
CA LEU A 93 -13.93 36.60 -18.32
C LEU A 93 -14.50 35.23 -18.76
N PRO A 94 -14.21 34.14 -18.02
CA PRO A 94 -14.82 32.83 -18.24
C PRO A 94 -16.35 32.91 -18.17
N LYS A 95 -17.03 32.22 -19.07
CA LYS A 95 -18.47 31.99 -19.01
C LYS A 95 -18.78 30.67 -18.31
N PHE A 96 -17.86 29.71 -18.39
CA PHE A 96 -17.96 28.41 -17.75
C PHE A 96 -16.98 28.32 -16.58
N HIS A 97 -17.52 28.13 -15.37
CA HIS A 97 -16.72 27.83 -14.19
C HIS A 97 -16.52 26.32 -14.02
N PRO A 98 -15.40 25.88 -13.43
CA PRO A 98 -15.28 24.49 -12.99
C PRO A 98 -16.35 24.17 -11.93
N SER A 99 -16.80 22.93 -11.89
CA SER A 99 -17.74 22.46 -10.90
C SER A 99 -17.03 22.04 -9.62
N THR A 100 -17.74 22.17 -8.50
CA THR A 100 -17.37 21.57 -7.22
C THR A 100 -18.46 20.57 -6.86
N ASP A 101 -18.23 19.30 -7.17
CA ASP A 101 -19.25 18.26 -7.09
C ASP A 101 -18.69 16.92 -6.63
N ILE A 102 -19.56 15.94 -6.45
CA ILE A 102 -19.19 14.62 -5.92
C ILE A 102 -18.63 13.66 -6.98
N PHE A 103 -18.49 14.07 -8.25
CA PHE A 103 -18.04 13.20 -9.34
C PHE A 103 -16.51 13.08 -9.37
N VAL A 104 -15.95 12.54 -8.29
CA VAL A 104 -14.52 12.31 -8.11
C VAL A 104 -14.04 11.17 -9.01
N LYS A 105 -12.91 11.39 -9.70
CA LYS A 105 -12.19 10.42 -10.57
C LYS A 105 -10.81 10.08 -9.99
N ASN A 106 -10.18 8.99 -10.45
CA ASN A 106 -8.84 8.54 -10.00
C ASN A 106 -7.76 9.62 -10.08
N VAL A 107 -7.84 10.56 -11.04
CA VAL A 107 -6.89 11.68 -11.15
C VAL A 107 -6.78 12.51 -9.87
N HIS A 108 -7.87 12.62 -9.09
CA HIS A 108 -7.88 13.35 -7.82
C HIS A 108 -7.06 12.65 -6.73
N CYS A 109 -6.99 11.31 -6.78
CA CYS A 109 -6.14 10.51 -5.91
C CYS A 109 -4.70 10.48 -6.43
N PHE A 110 -4.54 10.43 -7.76
CA PHE A 110 -3.28 10.20 -8.46
C PHE A 110 -2.18 11.18 -8.07
N GLY A 111 -2.48 12.48 -7.99
CA GLY A 111 -1.48 13.50 -7.65
C GLY A 111 -0.75 13.26 -6.32
N CYS A 112 -1.43 12.67 -5.34
CA CYS A 112 -0.85 12.36 -4.03
C CYS A 112 -0.37 10.90 -3.93
N HIS A 113 -1.20 9.95 -4.40
CA HIS A 113 -0.99 8.52 -4.23
C HIS A 113 -0.18 7.84 -5.36
N SER A 114 0.31 8.59 -6.34
CA SER A 114 1.32 8.11 -7.32
C SER A 114 2.76 8.10 -6.77
N ARG A 115 2.96 8.56 -5.52
CA ARG A 115 4.27 8.66 -4.86
C ARG A 115 4.45 7.64 -3.76
N SER A 116 4.01 7.98 -2.55
CA SER A 116 4.16 7.14 -1.36
C SER A 116 3.42 5.82 -1.59
N SER A 117 4.15 4.70 -1.52
CA SER A 117 3.70 3.34 -1.85
C SER A 117 3.20 3.12 -3.29
N ARG A 118 3.26 4.15 -4.16
CA ARG A 118 2.88 4.05 -5.59
C ARG A 118 1.47 3.49 -5.80
N ILE A 119 0.54 3.70 -4.86
CA ILE A 119 -0.80 3.09 -4.86
C ILE A 119 -1.53 3.32 -6.19
N SER A 120 -1.59 4.56 -6.67
CA SER A 120 -2.32 4.87 -7.90
C SER A 120 -1.66 4.27 -9.13
N THR A 121 -0.32 4.27 -9.19
CA THR A 121 0.39 3.68 -10.33
C THR A 121 0.33 2.15 -10.30
N ASN A 122 0.36 1.52 -9.12
CA ASN A 122 0.19 0.08 -8.96
C ASN A 122 -1.20 -0.37 -9.39
N TYR A 123 -2.24 0.36 -8.98
CA TYR A 123 -3.63 0.10 -9.39
C TYR A 123 -3.78 0.14 -10.92
N GLU A 124 -3.09 1.08 -11.57
CA GLU A 124 -3.01 1.22 -13.03
C GLU A 124 -1.93 0.32 -13.70
N GLY A 125 -1.24 -0.55 -12.96
CA GLY A 125 -0.27 -1.51 -13.50
C GLY A 125 1.13 -0.98 -13.83
N TRP A 126 1.52 0.19 -13.32
CA TRP A 126 2.78 0.89 -13.62
C TRP A 126 3.75 0.88 -12.42
N GLN A 127 4.94 0.32 -12.62
CA GLN A 127 6.04 0.32 -11.64
C GLN A 127 7.08 1.39 -11.97
N GLU A 128 7.46 2.21 -10.98
CA GLU A 128 8.49 3.25 -11.11
C GLU A 128 9.88 2.64 -11.34
N THR A 129 10.67 3.21 -12.25
CA THR A 129 12.02 2.72 -12.60
C THR A 129 13.09 3.78 -12.32
N SER A 130 14.37 3.39 -12.36
CA SER A 130 15.51 4.33 -12.32
C SER A 130 15.87 4.91 -13.71
N LEU A 131 15.07 4.63 -14.74
CA LEU A 131 15.31 5.10 -16.10
C LEU A 131 14.90 6.56 -16.26
N ASN A 132 15.49 7.23 -17.26
CA ASN A 132 15.12 8.57 -17.69
C ASN A 132 14.31 8.54 -18.99
N GLU A 133 13.64 9.65 -19.31
CA GLU A 133 12.81 9.80 -20.53
C GLU A 133 13.54 9.35 -21.81
N ASN A 134 14.83 9.68 -21.93
CA ASN A 134 15.65 9.32 -23.09
C ASN A 134 15.90 7.81 -23.22
N ASP A 135 15.85 7.06 -22.12
CA ASP A 135 16.12 5.61 -22.12
C ASP A 135 14.95 4.81 -22.68
N VAL A 136 13.76 5.40 -22.79
CA VAL A 136 12.51 4.71 -23.16
C VAL A 136 11.87 5.23 -24.44
N ILE A 137 12.55 6.11 -25.17
CA ILE A 137 12.11 6.57 -26.48
C ILE A 137 11.88 5.33 -27.38
N ASN A 138 10.66 5.23 -27.93
CA ASN A 138 10.20 4.12 -28.77
C ASN A 138 10.22 2.72 -28.10
N LYS A 139 10.30 2.63 -26.77
CA LYS A 139 10.16 1.36 -26.06
C LYS A 139 8.70 1.12 -25.67
N VAL A 140 8.19 -0.05 -26.06
CA VAL A 140 6.84 -0.51 -25.67
C VAL A 140 6.83 -0.91 -24.19
N GLY A 141 5.71 -0.68 -23.50
CA GLY A 141 5.54 -1.06 -22.10
C GLY A 141 6.16 -0.10 -21.10
N TYR A 142 6.53 1.11 -21.55
CA TYR A 142 6.99 2.19 -20.69
C TYR A 142 6.09 3.42 -20.81
N LYS A 143 5.98 4.21 -19.73
CA LYS A 143 5.24 5.46 -19.67
C LYS A 143 6.07 6.51 -18.96
N VAL A 144 6.11 7.71 -19.53
CA VAL A 144 6.70 8.90 -18.91
C VAL A 144 5.57 9.76 -18.39
N PHE A 145 5.58 10.05 -17.09
CA PHE A 145 4.56 10.85 -16.42
C PHE A 145 4.91 12.35 -16.42
N GLU A 146 4.00 13.22 -15.97
CA GLU A 146 4.15 14.69 -16.05
C GLU A 146 5.42 15.21 -15.36
N ASP A 147 5.84 14.50 -14.32
CA ASP A 147 7.01 14.77 -13.51
C ASP A 147 8.32 14.19 -14.07
N LYS A 148 8.28 13.67 -15.30
CA LYS A 148 9.42 13.09 -16.04
C LYS A 148 9.93 11.76 -15.53
N ARG A 149 9.27 11.13 -14.56
CA ARG A 149 9.62 9.78 -14.13
C ARG A 149 9.13 8.73 -15.10
N VAL A 150 9.93 7.68 -15.23
CA VAL A 150 9.69 6.57 -16.14
C VAL A 150 9.14 5.38 -15.36
N TYR A 151 8.05 4.84 -15.86
CA TYR A 151 7.40 3.66 -15.31
C TYR A 151 7.36 2.56 -16.36
N LYS A 152 7.44 1.31 -15.90
CA LYS A 152 7.28 0.10 -16.70
C LYS A 152 5.95 -0.57 -16.37
N TYR A 153 5.25 -1.06 -17.39
CA TYR A 153 4.03 -1.83 -17.22
C TYR A 153 4.33 -3.24 -16.69
N ILE A 154 3.57 -3.67 -15.69
CA ILE A 154 3.59 -5.04 -15.15
C ILE A 154 2.23 -5.71 -15.36
N GLU A 155 1.26 -5.36 -14.53
CA GLU A 155 -0.10 -5.89 -14.56
C GLU A 155 -1.00 -4.99 -13.69
N GLU A 156 -2.17 -4.63 -14.22
CA GLU A 156 -3.16 -3.80 -13.53
C GLU A 156 -3.96 -4.60 -12.48
N ASP A 157 -4.51 -3.90 -11.49
CA ASP A 157 -5.48 -4.51 -10.57
C ASP A 157 -6.74 -4.95 -11.34
N VAL A 158 -7.28 -6.13 -11.02
CA VAL A 158 -8.49 -6.67 -11.64
C VAL A 158 -9.69 -5.74 -11.52
N HIS A 159 -9.79 -4.95 -10.45
CA HIS A 159 -10.85 -3.95 -10.29
C HIS A 159 -10.63 -2.76 -11.23
N HIS A 160 -9.39 -2.33 -11.43
CA HIS A 160 -9.04 -1.31 -12.40
C HIS A 160 -9.36 -1.75 -13.82
N THR A 161 -9.03 -3.00 -14.20
CA THR A 161 -9.38 -3.55 -15.53
C THR A 161 -10.89 -3.59 -15.81
N LYS A 162 -11.72 -3.57 -14.76
CA LYS A 162 -13.18 -3.50 -14.84
C LYS A 162 -13.73 -2.07 -14.88
N GLY A 163 -12.87 -1.05 -14.82
CA GLY A 163 -13.25 0.35 -14.84
C GLY A 163 -13.59 0.96 -13.49
N LEU A 164 -13.36 0.24 -12.37
CA LEU A 164 -13.65 0.76 -11.03
C LEU A 164 -12.66 1.86 -10.62
N LEU A 165 -13.20 2.92 -10.04
CA LEU A 165 -12.48 4.03 -9.46
C LEU A 165 -12.06 3.72 -8.02
N CYS A 166 -11.09 4.47 -7.49
CA CYS A 166 -10.72 4.39 -6.07
C CYS A 166 -11.95 4.56 -5.15
N ILE A 167 -12.87 5.46 -5.53
CA ILE A 167 -14.09 5.76 -4.77
C ILE A 167 -15.18 4.71 -4.91
N ASP A 168 -15.05 3.72 -5.79
CA ASP A 168 -16.01 2.60 -5.84
C ASP A 168 -15.85 1.67 -4.63
N CYS A 169 -14.64 1.62 -4.07
CA CYS A 169 -14.33 0.95 -2.80
C CYS A 169 -14.28 1.96 -1.65
N HIS A 170 -13.49 3.02 -1.77
CA HIS A 170 -13.31 4.01 -0.71
C HIS A 170 -14.50 4.98 -0.63
N SER A 171 -15.40 4.72 0.32
CA SER A 171 -16.62 5.51 0.54
C SER A 171 -16.29 6.90 1.11
N SER A 172 -17.32 7.76 1.20
CA SER A 172 -17.15 9.08 1.82
C SER A 172 -16.76 8.96 3.30
N HIS A 173 -17.29 7.96 4.02
CA HIS A 173 -16.95 7.67 5.42
C HIS A 173 -15.47 7.34 5.62
N GLU A 174 -14.81 6.76 4.61
CA GLU A 174 -13.36 6.49 4.66
C GLU A 174 -12.52 7.70 4.26
N VAL A 175 -12.86 8.34 3.14
CA VAL A 175 -12.02 9.39 2.54
C VAL A 175 -12.17 10.73 3.27
N MET A 176 -13.39 11.08 3.68
CA MET A 176 -13.68 12.32 4.43
C MET A 176 -13.40 12.15 5.92
N GLY A 177 -13.39 10.90 6.40
CA GLY A 177 -13.12 10.50 7.76
C GLY A 177 -14.37 10.45 8.64
N ASN A 178 -14.26 9.69 9.73
CA ASN A 178 -15.37 9.38 10.65
C ASN A 178 -15.27 10.13 12.00
N GLY A 179 -14.53 11.24 12.03
CA GLY A 179 -14.29 12.03 13.24
C GLY A 179 -13.31 11.43 14.25
N LYS A 180 -12.75 10.23 14.00
CA LYS A 180 -11.72 9.62 14.84
C LYS A 180 -10.32 10.03 14.37
N LYS A 181 -9.40 10.11 15.32
CA LYS A 181 -7.96 10.26 15.03
C LYS A 181 -7.32 8.88 14.93
N TYR A 182 -6.52 8.70 13.90
CA TYR A 182 -5.73 7.51 13.64
C TYR A 182 -4.25 7.89 13.62
N ALA A 183 -3.39 7.01 14.13
CA ALA A 183 -1.95 7.21 14.04
C ALA A 183 -1.50 7.03 12.58
N HIS A 184 -2.05 6.02 11.91
CA HIS A 184 -1.69 5.60 10.56
C HIS A 184 -2.92 5.47 9.65
N GLU A 185 -2.73 5.71 8.36
CA GLU A 185 -3.86 5.85 7.41
C GLU A 185 -4.66 4.56 7.23
N GLU A 186 -4.01 3.41 7.25
CA GLU A 186 -4.68 2.12 7.06
C GLU A 186 -5.64 1.78 8.19
N GLN A 187 -5.49 2.40 9.37
CA GLN A 187 -6.39 2.23 10.50
C GLN A 187 -7.75 2.92 10.27
N ALA A 188 -7.79 3.93 9.40
CA ALA A 188 -9.01 4.62 8.99
C ALA A 188 -9.81 3.82 7.94
N VAL A 189 -9.18 2.83 7.31
CA VAL A 189 -9.83 1.94 6.35
C VAL A 189 -10.61 0.86 7.11
N SER A 190 -11.83 0.63 6.64
CA SER A 190 -12.85 -0.21 7.23
C SER A 190 -13.40 -1.22 6.24
N LEU A 191 -13.48 -0.87 4.95
CA LEU A 191 -13.91 -1.76 3.89
C LEU A 191 -12.92 -2.92 3.74
N GLN A 192 -13.46 -4.13 3.71
CA GLN A 192 -12.71 -5.36 3.50
C GLN A 192 -13.18 -6.06 2.23
N CYS A 193 -12.32 -6.91 1.67
CA CYS A 193 -12.67 -7.74 0.52
C CYS A 193 -13.93 -8.56 0.80
N SER A 194 -14.12 -9.04 2.03
CA SER A 194 -15.25 -9.86 2.45
C SER A 194 -16.60 -9.14 2.52
N ASP A 195 -16.62 -7.80 2.55
CA ASP A 195 -17.87 -7.04 2.53
C ASP A 195 -18.54 -7.12 1.15
N CYS A 196 -17.74 -7.14 0.09
CA CYS A 196 -18.20 -7.27 -1.30
C CYS A 196 -18.12 -8.72 -1.81
N HIS A 197 -17.05 -9.45 -1.44
CA HIS A 197 -16.85 -10.86 -1.72
C HIS A 197 -17.16 -11.68 -0.47
N PHE A 198 -18.44 -11.75 -0.15
CA PHE A 198 -18.96 -12.42 1.04
C PHE A 198 -18.88 -13.94 0.93
N LYS A 199 -18.90 -14.62 2.08
CA LYS A 199 -18.83 -16.08 2.15
C LYS A 199 -20.18 -16.75 1.88
N GLU A 200 -21.24 -16.26 2.50
CA GLU A 200 -22.60 -16.81 2.38
C GLU A 200 -23.54 -15.74 1.84
N GLU A 201 -23.96 -14.80 2.71
CA GLU A 201 -24.80 -13.66 2.33
C GLU A 201 -24.11 -12.35 2.73
N PRO A 202 -24.31 -11.26 1.96
CA PRO A 202 -23.80 -9.96 2.33
C PRO A 202 -24.59 -9.37 3.52
N ARG A 203 -23.90 -8.58 4.34
CA ARG A 203 -24.57 -7.72 5.31
C ARG A 203 -25.25 -6.57 4.58
N THR A 204 -26.53 -6.33 4.87
CA THR A 204 -27.29 -5.28 4.18
C THR A 204 -28.18 -4.48 5.12
N ILE A 205 -28.60 -3.30 4.66
CA ILE A 205 -29.64 -2.45 5.28
C ILE A 205 -30.62 -1.93 4.21
N PRO A 206 -31.86 -1.59 4.59
CA PRO A 206 -32.79 -0.93 3.68
C PRO A 206 -32.44 0.55 3.49
N TYR A 207 -32.90 1.15 2.39
CA TYR A 207 -32.73 2.57 2.08
C TYR A 207 -33.20 3.51 3.20
N ASP A 208 -34.33 3.21 3.84
CA ASP A 208 -34.89 4.03 4.92
C ASP A 208 -34.02 4.06 6.20
N SER A 209 -32.99 3.20 6.28
CA SER A 209 -32.02 3.14 7.38
C SER A 209 -30.69 3.83 7.05
N LEU A 210 -30.55 4.46 5.87
CA LEU A 210 -29.34 5.20 5.53
C LEU A 210 -29.13 6.38 6.49
N ASP A 211 -27.88 6.59 6.91
CA ASP A 211 -27.51 7.82 7.59
C ASP A 211 -27.59 9.03 6.63
N ILE A 212 -27.56 10.23 7.20
CA ILE A 212 -27.72 11.48 6.44
C ILE A 212 -26.66 11.61 5.34
N GLU A 213 -25.41 11.24 5.62
CA GLU A 213 -24.32 11.35 4.65
C GLU A 213 -24.54 10.39 3.48
N SER A 214 -24.82 9.11 3.78
CA SER A 214 -25.14 8.12 2.75
C SER A 214 -26.36 8.49 1.93
N LEU A 215 -27.42 9.01 2.56
CA LEU A 215 -28.62 9.46 1.85
C LEU A 215 -28.30 10.60 0.88
N LEU A 216 -27.48 11.57 1.30
CA LEU A 216 -27.05 12.66 0.43
C LEU A 216 -26.21 12.15 -0.73
N VAL A 217 -25.26 11.24 -0.50
CA VAL A 217 -24.47 10.63 -1.60
C VAL A 217 -25.39 9.86 -2.56
N PHE A 218 -26.36 9.13 -2.03
CA PHE A 218 -27.32 8.37 -2.85
C PHE A 218 -28.11 9.28 -3.78
N LEU A 219 -28.67 10.37 -3.24
CA LEU A 219 -29.47 11.34 -3.98
C LEU A 219 -28.64 12.13 -5.00
N HIS A 220 -27.45 12.62 -4.63
CA HIS A 220 -26.60 13.40 -5.54
C HIS A 220 -26.01 12.57 -6.68
N ARG A 221 -26.01 11.23 -6.56
CA ARG A 221 -25.61 10.31 -7.64
C ARG A 221 -26.80 9.77 -8.43
N ASP A 222 -28.02 10.25 -8.17
CA ASP A 222 -29.24 9.83 -8.84
C ASP A 222 -29.44 8.31 -8.83
N TYR A 223 -29.05 7.64 -7.75
CA TYR A 223 -29.34 6.21 -7.60
C TYR A 223 -30.84 5.96 -7.48
N THR A 224 -31.31 4.85 -8.04
CA THR A 224 -32.76 4.56 -8.19
C THR A 224 -33.20 3.29 -7.48
N HIS A 225 -32.28 2.54 -6.87
CA HIS A 225 -32.52 1.26 -6.19
C HIS A 225 -32.99 1.42 -4.72
N ALA A 226 -33.83 2.42 -4.44
CA ALA A 226 -34.34 2.67 -3.08
C ALA A 226 -35.24 1.52 -2.56
N ASP A 227 -35.75 0.69 -3.47
CA ASP A 227 -36.54 -0.51 -3.18
C ASP A 227 -35.68 -1.74 -2.81
N LYS A 228 -34.35 -1.65 -2.91
CA LYS A 228 -33.42 -2.77 -2.69
C LYS A 228 -32.56 -2.57 -1.45
N SER A 229 -32.12 -3.69 -0.87
CA SER A 229 -31.16 -3.68 0.24
C SER A 229 -29.76 -3.31 -0.25
N ILE A 230 -29.06 -2.48 0.52
CA ILE A 230 -27.73 -1.92 0.22
C ILE A 230 -26.70 -2.64 1.10
N LEU A 231 -25.52 -2.97 0.55
CA LEU A 231 -24.47 -3.64 1.32
C LEU A 231 -23.91 -2.70 2.41
N VAL A 232 -23.44 -3.31 3.50
CA VAL A 232 -22.89 -2.59 4.66
C VAL A 232 -21.57 -3.19 5.07
N VAL A 233 -20.61 -2.30 5.35
CA VAL A 233 -19.28 -2.67 5.84
C VAL A 233 -19.37 -3.28 7.23
N GLU A 234 -18.70 -4.42 7.45
CA GLU A 234 -18.76 -5.12 8.72
C GLU A 234 -18.16 -4.33 9.88
N LYS A 235 -17.02 -3.66 9.66
CA LYS A 235 -16.21 -3.08 10.74
C LYS A 235 -16.90 -1.91 11.45
N ASP A 236 -17.50 -0.98 10.69
CA ASP A 236 -18.05 0.26 11.22
C ASP A 236 -19.53 0.51 10.83
N LYS A 237 -20.13 -0.43 10.08
CA LYS A 237 -21.53 -0.43 9.67
C LYS A 237 -21.92 0.69 8.70
N HIS A 238 -20.97 1.33 8.02
CA HIS A 238 -21.34 2.33 7.03
C HIS A 238 -21.90 1.68 5.73
N PRO A 239 -22.85 2.34 5.04
CA PRO A 239 -23.47 1.80 3.83
C PRO A 239 -22.62 2.01 2.57
N LEU A 240 -22.56 0.99 1.70
CA LEU A 240 -21.99 1.07 0.36
C LEU A 240 -23.08 1.45 -0.64
N VAL A 241 -23.47 2.72 -0.68
CA VAL A 241 -24.66 3.21 -1.43
C VAL A 241 -24.65 2.90 -2.93
N ASN A 242 -23.46 2.65 -3.51
CA ASN A 242 -23.29 2.19 -4.89
C ASN A 242 -23.47 0.67 -5.05
N THR A 243 -24.16 0.01 -4.13
CA THR A 243 -24.40 -1.44 -4.19
C THR A 243 -25.87 -1.76 -3.91
N PHE A 244 -26.31 -2.92 -4.37
CA PHE A 244 -27.62 -3.47 -4.00
C PHE A 244 -27.64 -4.99 -4.11
N VAL A 245 -28.62 -5.61 -3.44
CA VAL A 245 -28.98 -7.03 -3.63
C VAL A 245 -30.30 -7.11 -4.40
N ASP A 246 -30.36 -7.97 -5.42
CA ASP A 246 -31.58 -8.21 -6.19
C ASP A 246 -32.56 -9.16 -5.46
N SER A 247 -33.74 -9.39 -6.04
CA SER A 247 -34.79 -10.23 -5.44
C SER A 247 -34.44 -11.71 -5.33
N VAL A 248 -33.38 -12.19 -5.99
CA VAL A 248 -32.93 -13.59 -5.96
C VAL A 248 -31.63 -13.75 -5.15
N GLY A 249 -31.11 -12.67 -4.55
CA GLY A 249 -29.95 -12.70 -3.66
C GLY A 249 -28.61 -12.37 -4.33
N ASN A 250 -28.58 -11.98 -5.61
CA ASN A 250 -27.32 -11.57 -6.23
C ASN A 250 -26.97 -10.14 -5.83
N ALA A 251 -25.70 -9.92 -5.48
CA ALA A 251 -25.18 -8.61 -5.14
C ALA A 251 -24.51 -7.93 -6.34
N PHE A 252 -24.74 -6.63 -6.48
CA PHE A 252 -24.17 -5.81 -7.54
C PHE A 252 -23.55 -4.53 -6.99
N LEU A 253 -22.51 -4.06 -7.66
CA LEU A 253 -21.93 -2.73 -7.51
C LEU A 253 -22.20 -1.92 -8.78
N ILE A 254 -22.63 -0.68 -8.62
CA ILE A 254 -22.82 0.30 -9.67
C ILE A 254 -21.55 1.15 -9.77
N GLY A 255 -20.83 1.06 -10.89
CA GLY A 255 -19.62 1.85 -11.11
C GLY A 255 -19.91 3.35 -11.08
N LYS A 256 -19.23 4.10 -10.21
CA LYS A 256 -19.44 5.55 -10.04
C LYS A 256 -19.00 6.38 -11.25
N LYS A 257 -18.20 5.80 -12.14
CA LYS A 257 -17.72 6.43 -13.38
C LYS A 257 -18.79 6.48 -14.47
N ASP A 258 -19.52 5.38 -14.65
CA ASP A 258 -20.29 5.11 -15.88
C ASP A 258 -21.65 4.45 -15.62
N GLY A 259 -21.98 4.11 -14.37
CA GLY A 259 -23.22 3.42 -14.00
C GLY A 259 -23.26 1.94 -14.37
N ASN A 260 -22.15 1.37 -14.87
CA ASN A 260 -22.10 -0.04 -15.23
C ASN A 260 -22.32 -0.94 -14.01
N LEU A 261 -23.06 -2.03 -14.21
CA LEU A 261 -23.30 -3.02 -13.16
C LEU A 261 -22.18 -4.06 -13.14
N HIS A 262 -21.62 -4.26 -11.96
CA HIS A 262 -20.61 -5.26 -11.67
C HIS A 262 -21.17 -6.27 -10.68
N GLU A 263 -21.27 -7.54 -11.10
CA GLU A 263 -21.65 -8.64 -10.22
C GLU A 263 -20.57 -8.85 -9.13
N LEU A 264 -21.00 -8.82 -7.87
CA LEU A 264 -20.16 -9.09 -6.71
C LEU A 264 -20.21 -10.58 -6.40
N LYS A 265 -19.18 -11.30 -6.85
CA LYS A 265 -19.12 -12.75 -6.71
C LYS A 265 -18.74 -13.15 -5.28
N PRO A 266 -19.46 -14.10 -4.66
CA PRO A 266 -19.07 -14.67 -3.38
C PRO A 266 -17.67 -15.32 -3.43
N GLN A 267 -17.10 -15.57 -2.26
CA GLN A 267 -15.84 -16.29 -2.14
C GLN A 267 -15.94 -17.68 -2.75
N SER A 268 -14.85 -18.14 -3.37
CA SER A 268 -14.78 -19.52 -3.85
C SER A 268 -14.89 -20.53 -2.69
N GLU A 269 -15.29 -21.76 -3.00
CA GLU A 269 -15.38 -22.85 -2.03
C GLU A 269 -14.03 -23.15 -1.35
N ILE A 270 -12.93 -22.98 -2.08
CA ILE A 270 -11.56 -23.20 -1.57
C ILE A 270 -11.22 -22.12 -0.53
N CYS A 271 -11.47 -20.84 -0.85
CA CYS A 271 -11.22 -19.74 0.08
C CYS A 271 -12.14 -19.79 1.31
N SER A 272 -13.42 -20.09 1.10
CA SER A 272 -14.44 -20.08 2.16
C SER A 272 -14.31 -21.23 3.16
N ARG A 273 -13.70 -22.36 2.76
CA ARG A 273 -13.46 -23.54 3.62
C ARG A 273 -12.09 -23.57 4.27
N ASP A 274 -11.22 -22.65 3.89
CA ASP A 274 -9.86 -22.60 4.40
C ASP A 274 -9.85 -22.27 5.89
N ASN A 275 -9.56 -23.30 6.70
CA ASN A 275 -9.38 -23.14 8.13
C ASN A 275 -7.93 -22.85 8.51
N ALA A 276 -6.97 -23.13 7.62
CA ALA A 276 -5.56 -22.92 7.84
C ALA A 276 -5.16 -21.44 7.68
N HIS A 277 -5.81 -20.72 6.77
CA HIS A 277 -5.48 -19.34 6.41
C HIS A 277 -6.53 -18.31 6.85
N LYS A 278 -7.34 -18.59 7.87
CA LYS A 278 -8.35 -17.64 8.40
C LYS A 278 -7.78 -16.29 8.81
N ASN A 279 -6.50 -16.28 9.19
CA ASN A 279 -5.79 -15.10 9.64
C ASN A 279 -4.93 -14.48 8.53
N VAL A 280 -5.03 -14.95 7.28
CA VAL A 280 -4.29 -14.38 6.14
C VAL A 280 -5.22 -13.41 5.42
N SER A 281 -4.77 -12.18 5.22
CA SER A 281 -5.56 -11.18 4.48
C SER A 281 -5.66 -11.57 3.00
N CYS A 282 -6.78 -11.27 2.36
CA CYS A 282 -6.99 -11.59 0.94
C CYS A 282 -5.89 -11.01 0.05
N ALA A 283 -5.40 -9.81 0.37
CA ALA A 283 -4.32 -9.13 -0.34
C ALA A 283 -3.01 -9.94 -0.33
N THR A 284 -2.72 -10.70 0.73
CA THR A 284 -1.54 -11.58 0.80
C THR A 284 -1.57 -12.67 -0.27
N CYS A 285 -2.75 -13.19 -0.60
CA CYS A 285 -2.94 -14.23 -1.61
C CYS A 285 -3.09 -13.66 -3.03
N HIS A 286 -3.80 -12.53 -3.15
CA HIS A 286 -4.29 -12.03 -4.45
C HIS A 286 -3.42 -10.92 -5.07
N SER A 287 -2.48 -10.32 -4.34
CA SER A 287 -1.59 -9.30 -4.92
C SER A 287 -0.53 -9.95 -5.80
N SER A 288 -0.47 -9.60 -7.09
CA SER A 288 0.49 -10.19 -8.02
C SER A 288 1.88 -9.55 -7.97
N TRP A 289 1.98 -8.31 -7.49
CA TRP A 289 3.27 -7.64 -7.30
C TRP A 289 3.17 -6.44 -6.34
N THR A 290 4.31 -5.93 -5.90
CA THR A 290 4.43 -4.70 -5.14
C THR A 290 5.71 -3.97 -5.52
N SER A 291 5.73 -2.65 -5.36
CA SER A 291 6.95 -1.87 -5.59
C SER A 291 7.98 -2.16 -4.50
N ARG A 292 9.25 -2.22 -4.90
CA ARG A 292 10.39 -2.35 -4.00
C ARG A 292 11.37 -1.20 -4.24
N CYS A 293 11.88 -0.67 -3.14
CA CYS A 293 12.89 0.36 -3.10
C CYS A 293 13.88 -0.03 -2.01
N ILE A 294 15.14 -0.26 -2.37
CA ILE A 294 16.19 -0.67 -1.43
C ILE A 294 17.40 0.24 -1.59
N GLY A 295 18.21 0.33 -0.52
CA GLY A 295 19.46 1.09 -0.51
C GLY A 295 19.26 2.58 -0.73
N CYS A 296 18.55 3.25 0.18
CA CYS A 296 18.39 4.70 0.15
C CYS A 296 19.45 5.41 1.03
N HIS A 297 20.00 6.52 0.55
CA HIS A 297 20.90 7.38 1.31
C HIS A 297 20.36 8.81 1.32
N ASN A 298 20.29 9.41 2.50
CA ASN A 298 19.86 10.78 2.69
C ASN A 298 21.00 11.62 3.25
N GLU A 299 21.32 12.71 2.54
CA GLU A 299 22.29 13.71 2.98
C GLU A 299 21.70 15.12 2.82
N PHE A 300 22.13 16.06 3.65
CA PHE A 300 21.73 17.44 3.55
C PHE A 300 22.77 18.25 2.77
N ASP A 301 22.39 18.71 1.59
CA ASP A 301 23.17 19.67 0.83
C ASP A 301 22.85 21.08 1.32
N LYS A 302 23.70 21.62 2.21
CA LYS A 302 23.59 22.99 2.74
C LYS A 302 23.83 24.08 1.70
N ASP A 303 24.45 23.74 0.56
CA ASP A 303 24.86 24.68 -0.47
C ASP A 303 23.91 24.73 -1.66
N GLU A 304 22.95 23.80 -1.76
CA GLU A 304 21.83 23.85 -2.70
C GLU A 304 21.16 25.24 -2.70
N PRO A 305 21.37 26.05 -3.75
CA PRO A 305 20.96 27.45 -3.76
C PRO A 305 19.47 27.65 -4.06
N ARG A 306 18.77 26.61 -4.55
CA ARG A 306 17.35 26.65 -4.92
C ARG A 306 16.58 25.47 -4.35
N ALA A 307 16.77 25.20 -3.06
CA ALA A 307 15.97 24.23 -2.33
C ALA A 307 14.49 24.65 -2.36
N PHE A 308 13.58 23.74 -2.62
CA PHE A 308 12.14 24.04 -2.63
C PHE A 308 11.46 23.44 -1.41
N ASP A 309 10.86 24.31 -0.62
CA ASP A 309 10.11 23.98 0.58
C ASP A 309 8.69 23.54 0.19
N LEU A 310 8.41 22.25 0.32
CA LEU A 310 7.13 21.67 -0.10
C LEU A 310 5.97 22.06 0.81
N LEU A 311 6.21 22.48 2.05
CA LEU A 311 5.14 22.93 2.94
C LEU A 311 4.76 24.39 2.63
N ASP A 312 5.74 25.28 2.62
CA ASP A 312 5.49 26.72 2.43
C ASP A 312 5.38 27.12 0.95
N LYS A 313 5.74 26.23 0.03
CA LYS A 313 5.82 26.45 -1.42
C LYS A 313 6.74 27.61 -1.80
N LYS A 314 7.92 27.67 -1.18
CA LYS A 314 8.91 28.74 -1.42
C LYS A 314 10.29 28.19 -1.70
N TYR A 315 11.07 28.91 -2.49
CA TYR A 315 12.49 28.62 -2.65
C TYR A 315 13.28 29.13 -1.44
N GLY A 316 14.30 28.37 -1.06
CA GLY A 316 15.26 28.68 -0.02
C GLY A 316 16.63 28.08 -0.35
N LYS A 317 17.50 28.05 0.65
CA LYS A 317 18.82 27.42 0.59
C LYS A 317 18.83 26.17 1.48
N GLY A 318 19.54 25.13 1.05
CA GLY A 318 19.73 23.92 1.83
C GLY A 318 18.60 22.90 1.64
N GLN A 319 18.93 21.69 1.19
CA GLN A 319 17.96 20.65 0.92
C GLN A 319 18.46 19.26 1.31
N TRP A 320 17.59 18.45 1.91
CA TRP A 320 17.80 17.01 1.93
C TRP A 320 17.75 16.44 0.50
N LYS A 321 18.73 15.62 0.16
CA LYS A 321 18.82 14.87 -1.09
C LYS A 321 18.67 13.39 -0.78
N GLU A 322 17.81 12.73 -1.56
CA GLU A 322 17.62 11.30 -1.51
C GLU A 322 18.33 10.65 -2.70
N TYR A 323 19.15 9.64 -2.42
CA TYR A 323 19.76 8.79 -3.42
C TYR A 323 19.23 7.37 -3.26
N VAL A 324 18.68 6.80 -4.33
CA VAL A 324 18.11 5.46 -4.33
C VAL A 324 19.00 4.52 -5.14
N ALA A 325 19.35 3.38 -4.58
CA ALA A 325 20.13 2.36 -5.28
C ALA A 325 19.30 1.59 -6.31
N GLU A 326 18.11 1.11 -5.93
CA GLU A 326 17.30 0.27 -6.81
C GLU A 326 15.80 0.51 -6.65
N PHE A 327 15.10 0.63 -7.78
CA PHE A 327 13.65 0.46 -7.89
C PHE A 327 13.33 -0.84 -8.64
N SER A 328 12.55 -1.70 -8.02
CA SER A 328 12.13 -2.98 -8.60
C SER A 328 10.71 -3.36 -8.17
N SER A 329 10.31 -4.58 -8.51
CA SER A 329 9.03 -5.16 -8.13
C SER A 329 9.19 -6.63 -7.80
N SER A 330 8.44 -7.12 -6.83
CA SER A 330 8.30 -8.56 -6.59
C SER A 330 6.91 -8.87 -6.03
N LEU A 331 6.63 -10.14 -5.79
CA LEU A 331 5.56 -10.48 -4.86
C LEU A 331 5.86 -9.89 -3.48
N PRO A 332 4.83 -9.51 -2.70
CA PRO A 332 5.05 -8.92 -1.39
C PRO A 332 5.65 -9.93 -0.41
N ALA A 333 6.50 -9.42 0.48
CA ALA A 333 6.83 -10.10 1.73
C ALA A 333 5.58 -10.22 2.59
N MET A 334 5.62 -11.09 3.59
CA MET A 334 4.51 -11.27 4.53
C MET A 334 4.96 -10.87 5.93
N GLY A 335 4.13 -10.08 6.60
CA GLY A 335 4.32 -9.72 7.99
C GLY A 335 3.11 -10.08 8.83
N VAL A 336 3.29 -10.03 10.14
CA VAL A 336 2.26 -10.30 11.13
C VAL A 336 1.84 -8.99 11.77
N ARG A 337 0.58 -8.62 11.59
CA ARG A 337 -0.10 -7.63 12.41
C ARG A 337 -0.63 -8.30 13.67
N GLU A 338 -0.37 -7.72 14.83
CA GLU A 338 -0.80 -8.26 16.13
C GLU A 338 -1.29 -7.12 17.02
N ASN A 339 -2.59 -7.11 17.30
CA ASN A 339 -3.24 -6.09 18.12
C ASN A 339 -4.42 -6.71 18.91
N ASN A 340 -5.24 -5.87 19.53
CA ASN A 340 -6.38 -6.31 20.34
C ASN A 340 -7.47 -7.04 19.53
N GLU A 341 -7.53 -6.86 18.22
CA GLU A 341 -8.48 -7.54 17.32
C GLU A 341 -8.00 -8.95 16.97
N GLY A 342 -6.70 -9.20 17.09
CA GLY A 342 -6.10 -10.51 16.88
C GLY A 342 -4.79 -10.42 16.12
N LYS A 343 -4.50 -11.51 15.42
CA LYS A 343 -3.24 -11.69 14.69
C LYS A 343 -3.54 -12.01 13.23
N TYR A 344 -3.00 -11.22 12.32
CA TYR A 344 -3.27 -11.30 10.88
C TYR A 344 -1.97 -11.28 10.08
N ILE A 345 -1.92 -11.99 8.97
CA ILE A 345 -0.82 -12.00 8.02
C ILE A 345 -1.19 -11.09 6.85
N GLU A 346 -0.39 -10.06 6.64
CA GLU A 346 -0.61 -9.02 5.64
C GLU A 346 0.62 -8.80 4.75
N PRO A 347 0.45 -8.24 3.54
CA PRO A 347 1.58 -7.86 2.70
C PRO A 347 2.49 -6.86 3.40
N ALA A 348 3.80 -7.06 3.27
CA ALA A 348 4.85 -6.18 3.73
C ALA A 348 5.74 -5.74 2.56
N ILE A 349 6.21 -4.50 2.62
CA ILE A 349 7.18 -3.95 1.67
C ILE A 349 8.36 -3.31 2.41
N PRO A 350 9.53 -3.19 1.77
CA PRO A 350 10.55 -2.24 2.22
C PRO A 350 9.91 -0.85 2.38
N GLY A 351 9.83 -0.37 3.63
CA GLY A 351 9.33 0.97 3.93
C GLY A 351 10.47 1.98 3.92
N MET A 352 11.47 1.73 4.77
CA MET A 352 12.68 2.53 4.93
C MET A 352 13.86 1.58 5.11
N ILE A 353 14.62 1.33 4.06
CA ILE A 353 15.94 0.70 4.14
C ILE A 353 16.93 1.78 3.72
N LEU A 354 17.40 2.54 4.71
CA LEU A 354 18.10 3.77 4.42
C LEU A 354 19.14 4.15 5.47
N THR A 355 20.11 4.93 5.00
CA THR A 355 21.05 5.67 5.83
C THR A 355 20.69 7.15 5.84
N ILE A 356 20.86 7.81 6.98
CA ILE A 356 20.67 9.25 7.16
C ILE A 356 21.96 9.85 7.71
N ASP A 357 22.60 10.72 6.95
CA ASP A 357 23.69 11.55 7.46
C ASP A 357 23.13 12.78 8.17
N LYS A 358 22.90 12.67 9.49
CA LYS A 358 22.43 13.78 10.34
C LYS A 358 23.54 14.82 10.57
N GLY A 359 24.79 14.42 10.42
CA GLY A 359 25.96 15.28 10.54
C GLY A 359 25.94 16.39 9.49
N SER A 360 25.60 16.03 8.25
CA SER A 360 25.46 16.96 7.13
C SER A 360 24.50 18.12 7.41
N TYR A 361 23.43 17.90 8.18
CA TYR A 361 22.49 18.95 8.60
C TYR A 361 23.02 19.83 9.73
N THR A 362 23.74 19.24 10.67
CA THR A 362 24.27 19.93 11.86
C THR A 362 25.62 20.61 11.64
N GLY A 363 26.15 20.53 10.41
CA GLY A 363 27.43 21.14 10.03
C GLY A 363 28.67 20.34 10.42
N LYS A 364 28.50 19.06 10.78
CA LYS A 364 29.58 18.10 10.96
C LYS A 364 30.13 17.63 9.61
N GLU A 365 31.24 16.90 9.62
CA GLU A 365 31.74 16.29 8.39
C GLU A 365 30.77 15.21 7.88
N ILE A 366 30.65 15.10 6.55
CA ILE A 366 29.82 14.07 5.92
C ILE A 366 30.34 12.69 6.35
N GLY A 367 29.43 11.83 6.81
CA GLY A 367 29.72 10.50 7.32
C GLY A 367 30.03 10.44 8.83
N GLU A 368 30.13 11.57 9.53
CA GLU A 368 30.49 11.59 10.96
C GLU A 368 29.32 11.16 11.88
N ASP A 369 28.08 11.44 11.48
CA ASP A 369 26.86 11.15 12.25
C ASP A 369 25.79 10.53 11.35
N VAL A 370 26.02 9.26 11.01
CA VAL A 370 25.14 8.46 10.15
C VAL A 370 24.34 7.47 11.00
N SER A 371 23.03 7.40 10.78
CA SER A 371 22.19 6.31 11.28
C SER A 371 21.70 5.43 10.14
N PHE A 372 21.53 4.14 10.42
CA PHE A 372 20.92 3.18 9.50
C PHE A 372 19.62 2.66 10.08
N HIS A 373 18.59 2.56 9.24
CA HIS A 373 17.29 2.04 9.61
C HIS A 373 16.79 1.05 8.55
N ARG A 374 16.23 -0.05 9.04
CA ARG A 374 15.56 -1.08 8.23
C ARG A 374 14.16 -1.33 8.77
N LEU A 375 13.19 -0.62 8.21
CA LEU A 375 11.78 -0.71 8.57
C LEU A 375 10.95 -1.19 7.38
N TYR A 376 10.20 -2.27 7.57
CA TYR A 376 9.18 -2.67 6.60
C TYR A 376 7.83 -2.05 6.97
N ALA A 377 7.02 -1.76 5.96
CA ALA A 377 5.68 -1.22 6.15
C ALA A 377 4.63 -2.28 5.77
N PRO A 378 3.54 -2.41 6.55
CA PRO A 378 2.35 -3.08 6.04
C PRO A 378 1.82 -2.31 4.84
N ASN A 379 1.34 -3.02 3.82
CA ASN A 379 0.90 -2.40 2.58
C ASN A 379 -0.36 -3.05 2.01
N SER A 380 -1.20 -2.25 1.36
CA SER A 380 -2.17 -2.75 0.38
C SER A 380 -1.58 -2.52 -1.01
N PRO A 381 -1.08 -3.57 -1.71
CA PRO A 381 -0.34 -3.35 -2.94
C PRO A 381 -1.15 -2.74 -4.09
N HIS A 382 -2.48 -2.89 -4.07
CA HIS A 382 -3.39 -2.49 -5.16
C HIS A 382 -3.01 -3.12 -6.51
N THR A 383 -2.69 -4.40 -6.48
CA THR A 383 -2.33 -5.23 -7.64
C THR A 383 -3.09 -6.57 -7.59
N THR A 384 -4.34 -6.49 -7.14
CA THR A 384 -5.20 -7.64 -6.92
C THR A 384 -5.48 -8.35 -8.24
N THR A 385 -5.32 -9.67 -8.28
CA THR A 385 -5.64 -10.48 -9.46
C THR A 385 -6.63 -11.59 -9.12
N LYS A 386 -7.21 -12.19 -10.17
CA LYS A 386 -8.12 -13.35 -10.02
C LYS A 386 -7.38 -14.59 -9.53
N SER A 387 -6.14 -14.75 -9.98
CA SER A 387 -5.27 -15.86 -9.57
C SER A 387 -4.66 -15.54 -8.20
N VAL A 388 -4.39 -16.59 -7.42
CA VAL A 388 -3.63 -16.46 -6.18
C VAL A 388 -2.21 -16.94 -6.40
N ARG A 389 -1.26 -16.44 -5.60
CA ARG A 389 0.09 -17.00 -5.56
C ARG A 389 0.07 -18.45 -5.09
N ASP A 390 1.01 -19.25 -5.59
CA ASP A 390 1.12 -20.66 -5.21
C ASP A 390 1.56 -20.85 -3.74
N CYS A 391 1.38 -22.06 -3.21
CA CYS A 391 1.69 -22.37 -1.82
C CYS A 391 3.19 -22.21 -1.52
N LYS A 392 4.07 -22.58 -2.47
CA LYS A 392 5.53 -22.46 -2.32
C LYS A 392 5.96 -21.01 -2.20
N SER A 393 5.23 -20.11 -2.86
CA SER A 393 5.47 -18.69 -2.79
C SER A 393 5.27 -18.13 -1.38
N CYS A 394 4.46 -18.74 -0.53
CA CYS A 394 4.30 -18.31 0.87
C CYS A 394 5.14 -19.15 1.83
N HIS A 395 5.24 -20.45 1.57
CA HIS A 395 5.81 -21.42 2.52
C HIS A 395 7.29 -21.75 2.30
N SER A 396 7.87 -21.39 1.15
CA SER A 396 9.27 -21.72 0.81
C SER A 396 9.95 -20.70 -0.10
N ASN A 397 9.44 -19.46 -0.18
CA ASN A 397 10.12 -18.38 -0.89
C ASN A 397 10.80 -17.46 0.12
N SER A 398 12.12 -17.28 -0.03
CA SER A 398 12.98 -16.49 0.85
C SER A 398 12.49 -15.05 1.02
N ALA A 399 12.23 -14.36 -0.09
CA ALA A 399 11.77 -12.96 -0.07
C ALA A 399 10.41 -12.82 0.61
N SER A 400 9.50 -13.77 0.37
CA SER A 400 8.15 -13.75 0.95
C SER A 400 8.14 -13.98 2.46
N LEU A 401 9.10 -14.75 2.96
CA LEU A 401 9.34 -14.98 4.39
C LEU A 401 10.15 -13.86 5.06
N GLY A 402 10.66 -12.90 4.29
CA GLY A 402 11.43 -11.76 4.78
C GLY A 402 12.94 -11.98 4.86
N TYR A 403 13.49 -13.06 4.30
CA TYR A 403 14.94 -13.31 4.27
C TYR A 403 15.69 -12.54 3.18
N GLY A 404 14.98 -11.80 2.33
CA GLY A 404 15.52 -11.19 1.13
C GLY A 404 15.52 -12.16 -0.05
N THR A 405 15.93 -11.68 -1.22
CA THR A 405 15.97 -12.48 -2.45
C THR A 405 17.18 -13.42 -2.41
N GLY A 406 17.00 -14.64 -2.90
CA GLY A 406 18.03 -15.67 -2.92
C GLY A 406 17.48 -17.09 -2.90
N ASP A 407 18.37 -18.07 -2.92
CA ASP A 407 18.05 -19.49 -3.01
C ASP A 407 17.77 -20.08 -1.62
N LEU A 408 16.52 -20.47 -1.39
CA LEU A 408 16.09 -21.19 -0.20
C LEU A 408 15.85 -22.66 -0.55
N VAL A 409 16.75 -23.54 -0.10
CA VAL A 409 16.80 -24.94 -0.53
C VAL A 409 16.52 -25.87 0.64
N TYR A 410 15.66 -26.86 0.41
CA TYR A 410 15.44 -27.95 1.35
C TYR A 410 16.24 -29.17 0.93
N GLU A 411 17.25 -29.53 1.73
CA GLU A 411 18.15 -30.64 1.47
C GLU A 411 17.88 -31.79 2.43
N ILE A 412 17.89 -33.01 1.91
CA ILE A 412 17.78 -34.23 2.71
C ILE A 412 19.09 -35.00 2.61
N THR A 413 19.86 -35.02 3.70
CA THR A 413 21.13 -35.77 3.78
C THR A 413 21.03 -36.77 4.92
N ASN A 414 21.30 -38.06 4.64
CA ASN A 414 21.26 -39.15 5.62
C ASN A 414 19.95 -39.23 6.43
N GLY A 415 18.81 -38.94 5.80
CA GLY A 415 17.49 -38.93 6.45
C GLY A 415 17.22 -37.71 7.32
N ILE A 416 18.07 -36.69 7.30
CA ILE A 416 17.90 -35.42 8.00
C ILE A 416 17.56 -34.34 6.97
N GLY A 417 16.39 -33.72 7.13
CA GLY A 417 15.95 -32.59 6.33
C GLY A 417 16.44 -31.27 6.93
N LYS A 418 17.06 -30.41 6.12
CA LYS A 418 17.57 -29.10 6.54
C LYS A 418 17.30 -28.05 5.48
N TRP A 419 16.93 -26.85 5.93
CA TRP A 419 16.85 -25.67 5.08
C TRP A 419 18.18 -24.93 5.06
N THR A 420 18.60 -24.50 3.87
CA THR A 420 19.74 -23.63 3.64
C THR A 420 19.28 -22.40 2.85
N PHE A 421 19.88 -21.24 3.12
CA PHE A 421 19.59 -20.01 2.42
C PHE A 421 20.88 -19.34 1.96
N ASN A 422 20.95 -19.04 0.67
CA ASN A 422 22.02 -18.25 0.06
C ASN A 422 21.41 -16.97 -0.51
N SER A 423 21.76 -15.82 0.06
CA SER A 423 21.23 -14.53 -0.39
C SER A 423 21.81 -14.12 -1.75
N GLU A 424 20.98 -13.44 -2.55
CA GLU A 424 21.42 -12.80 -3.80
C GLU A 424 22.24 -11.54 -3.51
N TYR A 425 21.78 -10.73 -2.55
CA TYR A 425 22.48 -9.53 -2.12
C TYR A 425 23.55 -9.84 -1.06
N ALA A 426 24.61 -9.02 -1.08
CA ALA A 426 25.62 -9.01 -0.04
C ALA A 426 25.04 -8.56 1.30
N LEU A 427 25.71 -8.96 2.39
CA LEU A 427 25.35 -8.51 3.74
C LEU A 427 25.68 -7.03 3.89
N ASN A 428 24.71 -6.26 4.38
CA ASN A 428 24.85 -4.86 4.69
C ASN A 428 25.72 -4.70 5.96
N PRO A 429 26.76 -3.86 5.94
CA PRO A 429 27.70 -3.73 7.07
C PRO A 429 27.07 -3.12 8.33
N ASN A 430 25.87 -2.55 8.25
CA ASN A 430 25.20 -1.93 9.40
C ASN A 430 24.47 -2.95 10.28
N ASP A 431 24.03 -4.08 9.73
CA ASP A 431 23.19 -5.05 10.43
C ASP A 431 23.42 -6.52 10.06
N ASP A 432 24.39 -6.81 9.20
CA ASP A 432 24.73 -8.15 8.71
C ASP A 432 23.55 -8.89 8.05
N LEU A 433 22.58 -8.17 7.50
CA LEU A 433 21.46 -8.72 6.72
C LEU A 433 21.67 -8.46 5.21
N PRO A 434 21.19 -9.35 4.32
CA PRO A 434 21.12 -9.02 2.90
C PRO A 434 20.40 -7.68 2.67
N GLU A 435 20.82 -6.92 1.66
CA GLU A 435 20.32 -5.55 1.43
C GLU A 435 18.80 -5.45 1.40
N ASP A 436 18.13 -6.48 0.89
CA ASP A 436 16.68 -6.55 0.73
C ASP A 436 15.97 -7.50 1.71
N ALA A 437 16.66 -7.96 2.74
CA ALA A 437 16.08 -8.76 3.80
C ALA A 437 15.37 -7.87 4.82
N TRP A 438 14.37 -8.44 5.49
CA TRP A 438 13.74 -7.87 6.68
C TRP A 438 14.29 -8.52 7.96
N ILE A 439 14.57 -9.83 7.89
CA ILE A 439 14.98 -10.65 9.03
C ILE A 439 16.09 -11.64 8.66
N PRO A 440 16.90 -12.07 9.63
CA PRO A 440 17.88 -13.14 9.41
C PRO A 440 17.18 -14.50 9.23
N PHE A 441 17.79 -15.36 8.42
CA PHE A 441 17.32 -16.73 8.20
C PHE A 441 17.31 -17.55 9.50
N LEU A 442 16.12 -17.98 9.94
CA LEU A 442 15.90 -18.83 11.12
C LEU A 442 16.56 -18.33 12.41
N LYS A 443 16.69 -17.01 12.56
CA LYS A 443 17.20 -16.37 13.78
C LYS A 443 16.20 -15.33 14.27
N ALA A 444 16.22 -15.09 15.59
CA ALA A 444 15.39 -14.05 16.17
C ALA A 444 15.94 -12.67 15.79
N THR A 445 15.05 -11.73 15.49
CA THR A 445 15.39 -10.31 15.52
C THR A 445 15.79 -9.94 16.95
N GLU A 446 16.80 -9.09 17.11
CA GLU A 446 17.24 -8.65 18.43
C GLU A 446 16.11 -7.92 19.17
N LYS A 447 16.02 -8.17 20.47
CA LYS A 447 14.97 -7.61 21.31
C LYS A 447 15.14 -6.09 21.42
N GLY A 448 14.07 -5.34 21.14
CA GLY A 448 14.05 -3.88 21.24
C GLY A 448 14.35 -3.16 19.93
N ILE A 449 14.73 -3.88 18.87
CA ILE A 449 14.83 -3.29 17.52
C ILE A 449 13.42 -3.16 16.94
N VAL A 450 13.02 -1.93 16.62
CA VAL A 450 11.86 -1.66 15.78
C VAL A 450 12.30 -1.88 14.34
N ASN A 451 11.70 -2.86 13.67
CA ASN A 451 11.97 -3.21 12.28
C ASN A 451 10.74 -2.98 11.39
N SER A 452 9.74 -2.28 11.88
CA SER A 452 8.57 -1.88 11.11
C SER A 452 8.22 -0.42 11.34
N THR A 453 7.56 0.18 10.35
CA THR A 453 6.98 1.52 10.47
C THR A 453 5.75 1.56 11.40
N ARG A 454 5.31 0.43 11.96
CA ARG A 454 4.21 0.30 12.92
C ARG A 454 4.63 -0.58 14.10
N LEU A 455 4.21 -0.25 15.31
CA LEU A 455 4.51 -1.09 16.49
C LEU A 455 3.67 -2.37 16.55
N ASP A 456 2.49 -2.38 15.90
CA ASP A 456 1.60 -3.54 15.83
C ASP A 456 1.90 -4.45 14.63
N PHE A 457 2.96 -4.18 13.86
CA PHE A 457 3.36 -4.98 12.69
C PHE A 457 4.81 -5.45 12.85
N ARG A 458 5.04 -6.73 12.59
CA ARG A 458 6.35 -7.36 12.80
C ARG A 458 6.61 -8.47 11.77
N PRO A 459 7.87 -8.88 11.57
CA PRO A 459 8.14 -10.07 10.79
C PRO A 459 7.72 -11.34 11.55
N PHE A 460 7.84 -12.48 10.87
CA PHE A 460 7.64 -13.78 11.49
C PHE A 460 8.68 -14.07 12.57
N LEU A 461 8.21 -14.53 13.73
CA LEU A 461 9.06 -15.13 14.76
C LEU A 461 9.66 -16.45 14.25
N VAL A 462 10.80 -16.87 14.82
CA VAL A 462 11.48 -18.12 14.43
C VAL A 462 10.52 -19.32 14.42
N LYS A 463 9.63 -19.42 15.40
CA LYS A 463 8.65 -20.51 15.44
C LYS A 463 7.65 -20.45 14.28
N GLU A 464 7.21 -19.25 13.90
CA GLU A 464 6.29 -19.05 12.76
C GLU A 464 7.01 -19.35 11.44
N GLN A 465 8.28 -18.95 11.31
CA GLN A 465 9.15 -19.33 10.19
C GLN A 465 9.26 -20.86 10.06
N GLN A 466 9.52 -21.56 11.17
CA GLN A 466 9.59 -23.03 11.20
C GLN A 466 8.26 -23.69 10.80
N GLU A 467 7.12 -23.15 11.26
CA GLU A 467 5.79 -23.64 10.89
C GLU A 467 5.53 -23.48 9.38
N LEU A 468 5.90 -22.33 8.80
CA LEU A 468 5.77 -22.08 7.36
C LEU A 468 6.69 -23.00 6.55
N LEU A 469 7.96 -23.11 6.93
CA LEU A 469 8.95 -23.95 6.25
C LEU A 469 8.70 -25.45 6.42
N LEU A 470 8.00 -25.87 7.48
CA LEU A 470 7.51 -27.24 7.63
C LEU A 470 6.53 -27.59 6.51
N ILE A 471 5.59 -26.70 6.21
CA ILE A 471 4.67 -26.84 5.07
C ILE A 471 5.45 -26.75 3.76
N GLY A 472 6.40 -25.82 3.68
CA GLY A 472 7.33 -25.69 2.55
C GLY A 472 8.07 -26.98 2.21
N ALA A 473 8.43 -27.78 3.22
CA ALA A 473 9.10 -29.06 3.05
C ALA A 473 8.15 -30.11 2.47
N CYS A 474 6.88 -30.13 2.91
CA CYS A 474 5.86 -30.99 2.31
C CYS A 474 5.63 -30.65 0.83
N LEU A 475 5.64 -29.36 0.48
CA LEU A 475 5.45 -28.88 -0.90
C LEU A 475 6.61 -29.26 -1.84
N GLN A 476 7.75 -29.72 -1.32
CA GLN A 476 8.82 -30.27 -2.16
C GLN A 476 8.42 -31.61 -2.80
N CYS A 477 7.45 -32.32 -2.22
CA CYS A 477 6.97 -33.61 -2.71
C CYS A 477 5.50 -33.62 -3.11
N HIS A 478 4.74 -32.58 -2.75
CA HIS A 478 3.31 -32.49 -2.98
C HIS A 478 2.96 -31.21 -3.73
N ASP A 479 2.25 -31.37 -4.84
CA ASP A 479 1.63 -30.24 -5.53
C ASP A 479 0.51 -29.62 -4.67
N ASP A 480 0.28 -28.32 -4.86
CA ASP A 480 -0.75 -27.54 -4.17
C ASP A 480 -2.15 -28.17 -4.26
N ASN A 481 -2.48 -28.74 -5.42
CA ASN A 481 -3.76 -29.40 -5.71
C ASN A 481 -3.81 -30.87 -5.28
N SER A 482 -2.74 -31.40 -4.68
CA SER A 482 -2.73 -32.78 -4.19
C SER A 482 -3.76 -32.97 -3.07
N LYS A 483 -4.31 -34.19 -2.98
CA LYS A 483 -5.32 -34.53 -1.96
C LYS A 483 -4.87 -34.20 -0.53
N ILE A 484 -3.58 -34.36 -0.23
CA ILE A 484 -3.03 -34.10 1.10
C ILE A 484 -2.97 -32.60 1.38
N MET A 485 -2.54 -31.79 0.41
CA MET A 485 -2.50 -30.32 0.56
C MET A 485 -3.91 -29.73 0.63
N GLN A 486 -4.86 -30.20 -0.19
CA GLN A 486 -6.25 -29.75 -0.09
C GLN A 486 -6.90 -30.13 1.26
N GLN A 487 -6.59 -31.31 1.80
CA GLN A 487 -7.05 -31.69 3.15
C GLN A 487 -6.42 -30.83 4.25
N SER A 488 -5.19 -30.34 4.06
CA SER A 488 -4.49 -29.52 5.06
C SER A 488 -5.15 -28.16 5.24
N LEU A 489 -5.80 -27.62 4.20
CA LEU A 489 -6.59 -26.39 4.29
C LEU A 489 -7.82 -26.56 5.19
N VAL A 490 -8.41 -27.75 5.24
CA VAL A 490 -9.64 -28.03 6.02
C VAL A 490 -9.32 -28.45 7.45
N ASP A 491 -8.42 -29.41 7.62
CA ASP A 491 -8.13 -30.04 8.92
C ASP A 491 -6.93 -29.41 9.64
N GLY A 492 -6.19 -28.54 8.96
CA GLY A 492 -4.86 -28.12 9.36
C GLY A 492 -3.80 -29.21 9.14
N ILE A 493 -2.53 -28.83 9.30
CA ILE A 493 -1.41 -29.75 9.04
C ILE A 493 -1.21 -30.80 10.14
N LYS A 494 -1.58 -30.49 11.40
CA LYS A 494 -1.28 -31.34 12.58
C LYS A 494 -1.87 -32.76 12.50
N PRO A 495 -3.13 -32.98 12.09
CA PRO A 495 -3.67 -34.32 11.92
C PRO A 495 -2.98 -35.12 10.82
N LEU A 496 -2.50 -34.45 9.77
CA LEU A 496 -1.82 -35.07 8.63
C LEU A 496 -0.41 -35.54 8.98
N LEU A 497 0.30 -34.80 9.83
CA LEU A 497 1.63 -35.19 10.33
C LEU A 497 1.61 -36.52 11.12
N LYS A 498 0.46 -36.96 11.63
CA LYS A 498 0.31 -38.27 12.29
C LYS A 498 0.23 -39.44 11.32
N LYS A 499 0.06 -39.17 10.02
CA LYS A 499 -0.16 -40.16 8.94
C LYS A 499 0.99 -40.15 7.93
N LEU A 500 2.17 -39.68 8.32
CA LEU A 500 3.32 -39.57 7.42
C LEU A 500 3.78 -40.93 6.91
N ASN A 501 4.16 -40.96 5.63
CA ASN A 501 4.85 -42.09 5.04
C ASN A 501 6.29 -42.15 5.62
N LYS A 502 6.88 -43.36 5.68
CA LYS A 502 8.29 -43.55 6.04
C LYS A 502 9.26 -42.78 5.15
N ASN A 503 8.85 -42.46 3.92
CA ASN A 503 9.64 -41.66 2.99
C ASN A 503 9.57 -40.15 3.26
N CYS A 504 8.66 -39.68 4.12
CA CYS A 504 8.54 -38.28 4.48
C CYS A 504 9.63 -37.91 5.48
N ILE A 505 10.57 -37.06 5.06
CA ILE A 505 11.58 -36.49 5.94
C ILE A 505 11.17 -35.06 6.29
N LEU A 506 10.94 -34.81 7.57
CA LEU A 506 10.59 -33.49 8.09
C LEU A 506 11.86 -32.66 8.36
N PRO A 507 11.75 -31.32 8.30
CA PRO A 507 12.86 -30.45 8.66
C PRO A 507 13.23 -30.63 10.12
N THR A 508 14.54 -30.55 10.38
CA THR A 508 15.11 -30.50 11.71
C THR A 508 15.48 -29.06 12.04
N TRP A 509 15.15 -28.65 13.27
CA TRP A 509 15.41 -27.31 13.79
C TRP A 509 16.46 -27.46 14.89
N ASN A 510 17.63 -26.86 14.69
CA ASN A 510 18.71 -26.86 15.68
C ASN A 510 18.54 -25.74 16.70
#